data_AF-A0A4R8UAP0-F1
#
_entry.id   AF-A0A4R8UAP0-F1
#
_cell.length_a   1.000
_cell.length_b   1.000
_cell.length_c   1.000
_cell.angle_alpha   90.00
_cell.angle_beta   90.00
_cell.angle_gamma   90.00
#
_symmetry.space_group_name_H-M   'P 1'
#
loop_
_entity.id
_entity.type
_entity.pdbx_description
1 polymer ?
#
loop_
_entity_poly.entity_id
_entity_poly.type
_entity_poly.pdbx_seq_one_letter_code
_entity_poly.pdbx_strand_id
1 'polypeptide(L)'
;MRKSRAGQATATAASRPALLPGPAGRDPVMDLARVFCLALVVVGHLFMLGASVTVGDDLVIERTLLLQPWLTPVTWVAQVMPLFFMIGGFVGVQAWRRTEARGGSAAGFIRGRFLRLARPAVPLFAFLSLGILVLHLTGVAPGSVAQIATGVASPLWFLAAYAFSQAYLPGMATLHSRAPRRTLVALGAAAVAVDIVSLTTELPVLGLFNMILVWLFLQQLGIWAADGWLQARSRLSLVLIVIAVYGALGLVTTLGPYPADMLENLNPPTVALIPLGVAQFAVLMLLHPLCRRLMRGGAVRLVVSAVGRRLMTVYLWHLPVLALVVGLLLLTPLPSPAPGSGAWWATRPVVLAVAVLALAGVSALLGRFERPVSASGQHAPASDWSIGASTALLIIPPFTVMVFGLDLVIAITGTALLTVAILLQRPRTLTPVRGVPPRSDVRAAPEDLLPPFDSQHAPTRPR
;
A
#
# COMPACT_ATOMS: atom_id res chain seq x y z
N MET A 1 11.91 -76.01 -9.92
CA MET A 1 11.60 -75.24 -8.70
C MET A 1 11.78 -73.74 -8.97
N ARG A 2 10.93 -72.94 -8.34
CA ARG A 2 10.60 -71.50 -8.45
C ARG A 2 11.76 -70.49 -8.25
N LYS A 3 11.53 -69.25 -8.77
CA LYS A 3 12.07 -67.90 -8.38
C LYS A 3 13.44 -67.50 -8.97
N SER A 4 13.80 -66.23 -9.21
CA SER A 4 13.16 -64.89 -9.28
C SER A 4 14.30 -63.85 -9.40
N ARG A 5 13.99 -62.69 -10.02
CA ARG A 5 14.52 -61.32 -9.77
C ARG A 5 15.72 -60.75 -10.57
N ALA A 6 15.33 -59.73 -11.33
CA ALA A 6 16.03 -58.52 -11.72
C ALA A 6 16.73 -57.74 -10.58
N GLY A 7 17.72 -56.92 -10.96
CA GLY A 7 18.28 -55.79 -10.20
C GLY A 7 19.29 -55.04 -11.07
N GLN A 8 18.84 -54.03 -11.84
CA GLN A 8 18.92 -52.60 -11.52
C GLN A 8 20.30 -51.97 -11.81
N ALA A 9 20.38 -51.29 -12.96
CA ALA A 9 21.38 -50.28 -13.27
C ALA A 9 21.10 -49.02 -12.46
N THR A 10 22.02 -48.64 -11.59
CA THR A 10 22.01 -47.37 -10.85
C THR A 10 22.62 -46.27 -11.69
N ALA A 11 21.78 -45.53 -12.41
CA ALA A 11 22.15 -44.25 -13.02
C ALA A 11 22.23 -43.19 -11.92
N THR A 12 23.45 -42.68 -11.69
CA THR A 12 23.74 -41.51 -10.84
C THR A 12 23.14 -40.24 -11.45
N ALA A 13 21.96 -39.84 -10.98
CA ALA A 13 21.41 -38.51 -11.23
C ALA A 13 22.01 -37.52 -10.22
N ALA A 14 22.87 -36.62 -10.71
CA ALA A 14 23.38 -35.49 -9.96
C ALA A 14 22.22 -34.58 -9.50
N SER A 15 21.92 -34.61 -8.21
CA SER A 15 20.98 -33.70 -7.55
C SER A 15 21.57 -32.29 -7.54
N ARG A 16 21.03 -31.41 -8.39
CA ARG A 16 21.20 -29.95 -8.25
C ARG A 16 20.73 -29.55 -6.84
N PRO A 17 21.53 -28.82 -6.04
CA PRO A 17 21.06 -28.34 -4.75
C PRO A 17 19.88 -27.40 -4.98
N ALA A 18 18.73 -27.75 -4.40
CA ALA A 18 17.58 -26.87 -4.30
C ALA A 18 18.06 -25.58 -3.63
N LEU A 19 17.97 -24.47 -4.36
CA LEU A 19 18.29 -23.14 -3.84
C LEU A 19 17.42 -22.91 -2.60
N LEU A 20 18.04 -22.93 -1.42
CA LEU A 20 17.36 -22.67 -0.16
C LEU A 20 16.61 -21.33 -0.28
N PRO A 21 15.31 -21.28 0.07
CA PRO A 21 14.57 -20.02 0.06
C PRO A 21 15.28 -19.02 0.97
N GLY A 22 15.67 -17.87 0.42
CA GLY A 22 15.97 -16.69 1.23
C GLY A 22 14.78 -16.35 2.14
N PRO A 23 14.97 -15.46 3.14
CA PRO A 23 14.12 -15.33 4.32
C PRO A 23 12.62 -15.45 3.99
N ALA A 24 12.06 -16.56 4.46
CA ALA A 24 10.81 -17.22 4.08
C ALA A 24 9.64 -16.31 3.61
N GLY A 25 9.19 -16.54 2.37
CA GLY A 25 7.80 -16.29 1.93
C GLY A 25 7.45 -14.88 1.45
N ARG A 26 8.43 -14.06 1.03
CA ARG A 26 8.18 -12.74 0.42
C ARG A 26 8.49 -12.79 -1.07
N ASP A 27 7.49 -12.53 -1.92
CA ASP A 27 7.69 -12.46 -3.37
C ASP A 27 8.31 -11.10 -3.77
N PRO A 28 9.57 -11.06 -4.26
CA PRO A 28 10.22 -9.81 -4.67
C PRO A 28 9.53 -9.14 -5.86
N VAL A 29 8.74 -9.86 -6.66
CA VAL A 29 7.96 -9.27 -7.76
C VAL A 29 6.88 -8.33 -7.22
N MET A 30 6.27 -8.66 -6.08
CA MET A 30 5.27 -7.79 -5.44
C MET A 30 5.89 -6.52 -4.85
N ASP A 31 7.14 -6.57 -4.43
CA ASP A 31 7.89 -5.38 -4.01
C ASP A 31 8.22 -4.48 -5.20
N LEU A 32 8.71 -5.08 -6.29
CA LEU A 32 8.95 -4.37 -7.55
C LEU A 32 7.68 -3.71 -8.07
N ALA A 33 6.55 -4.43 -8.08
CA ALA A 33 5.28 -3.91 -8.56
C ALA A 33 4.79 -2.72 -7.73
N ARG A 34 4.92 -2.76 -6.39
CA ARG A 34 4.58 -1.59 -5.54
C ARG A 34 5.46 -0.37 -5.80
N VAL A 35 6.76 -0.59 -5.99
CA VAL A 35 7.70 0.50 -6.34
C VAL A 35 7.38 1.06 -7.71
N PHE A 36 7.04 0.21 -8.68
CA PHE A 36 6.59 0.63 -10.01
C PHE A 36 5.30 1.45 -9.94
N CYS A 37 4.30 0.99 -9.20
CA CYS A 37 3.06 1.75 -9.00
C CYS A 37 3.34 3.14 -8.43
N LEU A 38 4.19 3.22 -7.40
CA LEU A 38 4.56 4.50 -6.79
C LEU A 38 5.31 5.41 -7.77
N ALA A 39 6.27 4.87 -8.51
CA ALA A 39 7.01 5.65 -9.52
C ALA A 39 6.07 6.23 -10.57
N LEU A 40 5.10 5.45 -11.04
CA LEU A 40 4.12 5.91 -12.03
C LEU A 40 3.21 7.00 -11.47
N VAL A 41 2.78 6.88 -10.21
CA VAL A 41 2.01 7.92 -9.51
C VAL A 41 2.82 9.21 -9.41
N VAL A 42 4.10 9.15 -9.05
CA VAL A 42 4.98 10.33 -8.95
C VAL A 42 5.15 11.00 -10.31
N VAL A 43 5.40 10.21 -11.36
CA VAL A 43 5.53 10.73 -12.74
C VAL A 43 4.21 11.32 -13.23
N GLY A 44 3.08 10.66 -12.97
CA GLY A 44 1.75 11.16 -13.33
C GLY A 44 1.47 12.52 -12.69
N HIS A 45 1.72 12.67 -11.39
CA HIS A 45 1.52 13.94 -10.68
C HIS A 45 2.46 15.05 -11.17
N LEU A 46 3.71 14.72 -11.52
CA LEU A 46 4.62 15.67 -12.16
C LEU A 46 4.04 16.21 -13.47
N PHE A 47 3.44 15.34 -14.30
CA PHE A 47 2.83 15.76 -15.56
C PHE A 47 1.48 16.45 -15.36
N MET A 48 0.77 16.18 -14.27
CA MET A 48 -0.44 16.93 -13.91
C MET A 48 -0.12 18.35 -13.43
N LEU A 49 1.04 18.59 -12.81
CA LEU A 49 1.43 19.89 -12.27
C LEU A 49 1.89 20.86 -13.37
N GLY A 50 0.93 21.50 -14.02
CA GLY A 50 1.13 22.72 -14.80
C GLY A 50 0.97 23.95 -13.91
N ALA A 51 1.99 24.79 -13.87
CA ALA A 51 1.87 26.12 -13.30
C ALA A 51 2.59 27.10 -14.20
N SER A 52 1.97 28.27 -14.39
CA SER A 52 2.55 29.40 -15.14
C SER A 52 2.08 30.70 -14.51
N VAL A 53 2.88 31.75 -14.65
CA VAL A 53 2.50 33.11 -14.29
C VAL A 53 2.03 33.80 -15.56
N THR A 54 0.80 34.33 -15.57
CA THR A 54 0.28 35.10 -16.71
C THR A 54 0.79 36.55 -16.66
N VAL A 55 0.66 37.25 -17.79
CA VAL A 55 0.98 38.69 -17.88
C VAL A 55 -0.01 39.45 -17.00
N GLY A 56 0.43 39.85 -15.79
CA GLY A 56 -0.42 40.40 -14.73
C GLY A 56 -0.11 39.88 -13.31
N ASP A 57 0.89 39.01 -13.15
CA ASP A 57 1.36 38.40 -11.88
C ASP A 57 0.40 37.40 -11.22
N ASP A 58 -0.69 37.02 -11.89
CA ASP A 58 -1.57 35.97 -11.40
C ASP A 58 -0.98 34.57 -11.64
N LEU A 59 -0.93 33.78 -10.57
CA LEU A 59 -0.55 32.39 -10.62
C LEU A 59 -1.69 31.55 -11.20
N VAL A 60 -1.44 30.91 -12.35
CA VAL A 60 -2.37 29.96 -12.96
C VAL A 60 -1.84 28.54 -12.73
N ILE A 61 -2.63 27.73 -12.02
CA ILE A 61 -2.37 26.31 -11.80
C ILE A 61 -3.37 25.51 -12.63
N GLU A 62 -2.85 24.71 -13.57
CA GLU A 62 -3.64 23.86 -14.45
C GLU A 62 -3.24 22.40 -14.30
N ARG A 63 -4.23 21.51 -14.38
CA ARG A 63 -3.99 20.07 -14.44
C ARG A 63 -3.65 19.65 -15.87
N THR A 64 -2.52 20.12 -16.39
CA THR A 64 -2.15 20.05 -17.81
C THR A 64 -2.30 18.67 -18.44
N LEU A 65 -1.94 17.61 -17.72
CA LEU A 65 -2.10 16.24 -18.21
C LEU A 65 -3.57 15.90 -18.50
N LEU A 66 -4.52 16.32 -17.65
CA LEU A 66 -5.96 16.06 -17.82
C LEU A 66 -6.55 16.73 -19.05
N LEU A 67 -5.88 17.74 -19.60
CA LEU A 67 -6.31 18.44 -20.81
C LEU A 67 -5.88 17.72 -22.09
N GLN A 68 -5.10 16.63 -21.98
CA GLN A 68 -4.54 15.94 -23.13
C GLN A 68 -5.49 14.86 -23.67
N PRO A 69 -5.86 14.89 -24.97
CA PRO A 69 -6.82 13.93 -25.53
C PRO A 69 -6.29 12.49 -25.55
N TRP A 70 -4.96 12.32 -25.54
CA TRP A 70 -4.31 11.02 -25.49
C TRP A 70 -4.28 10.42 -24.08
N LEU A 71 -4.68 11.17 -23.04
CA LEU A 71 -4.63 10.68 -21.66
C LEU A 71 -5.60 9.51 -21.44
N THR A 72 -6.82 9.60 -21.95
CA THR A 72 -7.87 8.59 -21.75
C THR A 72 -7.38 7.16 -21.98
N PRO A 73 -6.84 6.78 -23.15
CA PRO A 73 -6.30 5.43 -23.35
C PRO A 73 -5.05 5.14 -22.50
N VAL A 74 -4.25 6.15 -22.16
CA VAL A 74 -3.09 5.97 -21.27
C VAL A 74 -3.52 5.57 -19.86
N THR A 75 -4.63 6.11 -19.34
CA THR A 75 -5.10 5.78 -17.98
C THR A 75 -5.49 4.30 -17.83
N TRP A 76 -5.86 3.61 -18.91
CA TRP A 76 -6.18 2.18 -18.87
C TRP A 76 -4.96 1.32 -18.52
N VAL A 77 -3.76 1.84 -18.77
CA VAL A 77 -2.50 1.19 -18.39
C VAL A 77 -1.89 1.87 -17.16
N ALA A 78 -1.93 3.20 -17.13
CA ALA A 78 -1.22 3.99 -16.15
C ALA A 78 -1.97 4.18 -14.82
N GLN A 79 -3.29 3.93 -14.78
CA GLN A 79 -4.08 4.05 -13.57
C GLN A 79 -3.89 2.82 -12.69
N VAL A 80 -2.78 2.77 -11.96
CA VAL A 80 -2.28 1.60 -11.23
C VAL A 80 -2.82 1.46 -9.80
N MET A 81 -3.73 2.33 -9.37
CA MET A 81 -4.30 2.27 -8.02
C MET A 81 -5.02 0.94 -7.75
N PRO A 82 -5.86 0.40 -8.66
CA PRO A 82 -6.50 -0.90 -8.45
C PRO A 82 -5.50 -2.03 -8.27
N LEU A 83 -4.43 -2.06 -9.08
CA LEU A 83 -3.32 -3.00 -8.94
C LEU A 83 -2.65 -2.89 -7.56
N PHE A 84 -2.46 -1.67 -7.05
CA PHE A 84 -1.85 -1.46 -5.73
C PHE A 84 -2.68 -2.08 -4.60
N PHE A 85 -4.01 -1.94 -4.62
CA PHE A 85 -4.91 -2.58 -3.64
C PHE A 85 -4.90 -4.10 -3.74
N MET A 86 -4.89 -4.66 -4.96
CA MET A 86 -4.74 -6.10 -5.16
C MET A 86 -3.41 -6.63 -4.61
N ILE A 87 -2.29 -5.96 -4.89
CA ILE A 87 -0.99 -6.32 -4.30
C ILE A 87 -1.02 -6.17 -2.77
N GLY A 88 -1.71 -5.14 -2.27
CA GLY A 88 -1.96 -4.92 -0.86
C GLY A 88 -2.66 -6.09 -0.18
N GLY A 89 -3.71 -6.64 -0.81
CA GLY A 89 -4.38 -7.87 -0.37
C GLY A 89 -3.48 -9.09 -0.41
N PHE A 90 -2.76 -9.29 -1.52
CA PHE A 90 -1.85 -10.43 -1.73
C PHE A 90 -0.75 -10.50 -0.66
N VAL A 91 0.00 -9.41 -0.49
CA VAL A 91 1.08 -9.32 0.49
C VAL A 91 0.51 -9.22 1.91
N GLY A 92 -0.64 -8.57 2.05
CA GLY A 92 -1.36 -8.40 3.31
C GLY A 92 -1.73 -9.72 3.94
N VAL A 93 -2.45 -10.59 3.24
CA VAL A 93 -2.91 -11.87 3.81
C VAL A 93 -1.74 -12.78 4.19
N GLN A 94 -0.65 -12.79 3.42
CA GLN A 94 0.56 -13.54 3.79
C GLN A 94 1.18 -13.01 5.08
N ALA A 95 1.19 -11.68 5.27
CA ALA A 95 1.66 -11.08 6.52
C ALA A 95 0.73 -11.38 7.69
N TRP A 96 -0.58 -11.39 7.46
CA TRP A 96 -1.59 -11.76 8.47
C TRP A 96 -1.42 -13.21 8.91
N ARG A 97 -1.39 -14.17 7.97
CA ARG A 97 -1.17 -15.60 8.24
C ARG A 97 0.11 -15.86 9.03
N ARG A 98 1.21 -15.14 8.72
CA ARG A 98 2.46 -15.22 9.51
C ARG A 98 2.33 -14.66 10.91
N THR A 99 1.49 -13.65 11.11
CA THR A 99 1.24 -13.05 12.42
C THR A 99 0.40 -14.00 13.27
N GLU A 100 -0.66 -14.55 12.68
CA GLU A 100 -1.53 -15.56 13.29
C GLU A 100 -0.76 -16.84 13.66
N ALA A 101 0.09 -17.34 12.76
CA ALA A 101 0.95 -18.51 13.03
C ALA A 101 1.97 -18.28 14.16
N ARG A 102 2.22 -17.03 14.56
CA ARG A 102 3.08 -16.66 15.71
C ARG A 102 2.28 -16.32 16.97
N GLY A 103 0.97 -16.58 16.98
CA GLY A 103 0.07 -16.24 18.08
C GLY A 103 -0.23 -14.74 18.21
N GLY A 104 0.01 -13.95 17.16
CA GLY A 104 -0.29 -12.51 17.15
C GLY A 104 -1.79 -12.23 16.97
N SER A 105 -2.25 -11.08 17.46
CA SER A 105 -3.66 -10.65 17.37
C SER A 105 -3.92 -9.70 16.19
N ALA A 106 -5.19 -9.60 15.77
CA ALA A 106 -5.64 -8.63 14.76
C ALA A 106 -5.34 -7.19 15.18
N ALA A 107 -5.60 -6.88 16.45
CA ALA A 107 -5.25 -5.64 17.12
C ALA A 107 -3.76 -5.28 16.95
N GLY A 108 -2.85 -6.22 17.25
CA GLY A 108 -1.40 -6.03 17.07
C GLY A 108 -0.98 -5.83 15.62
N PHE A 109 -1.60 -6.57 14.69
CA PHE A 109 -1.36 -6.44 13.26
C PHE A 109 -1.78 -5.05 12.73
N ILE A 110 -3.00 -4.62 13.07
CA ILE A 110 -3.54 -3.30 12.69
C ILE A 110 -2.64 -2.20 13.25
N ARG A 111 -2.32 -2.23 14.56
CA ARG A 111 -1.41 -1.26 15.19
C ARG A 111 -0.08 -1.12 14.44
N GLY A 112 0.55 -2.24 14.09
CA GLY A 112 1.83 -2.23 13.37
C GLY A 112 1.75 -1.57 11.99
N ARG A 113 0.64 -1.78 11.26
CA ARG A 113 0.38 -1.13 9.96
C ARG A 113 0.08 0.35 10.14
N PHE A 114 -0.75 0.69 11.12
CA PHE A 114 -1.17 2.07 11.39
C PHE A 114 -0.01 2.95 11.82
N LEU A 115 0.86 2.50 12.72
CA LEU A 115 2.05 3.28 13.09
C LEU A 115 2.97 3.55 11.90
N ARG A 116 3.07 2.61 10.95
CA ARG A 116 3.87 2.79 9.74
C ARG A 116 3.28 3.81 8.77
N LEU A 117 1.97 4.08 8.85
CA LEU A 117 1.28 5.09 8.04
C LEU A 117 1.23 6.45 8.76
N ALA A 118 0.87 6.47 10.05
CA ALA A 118 0.68 7.67 10.84
C ALA A 118 1.99 8.44 11.09
N ARG A 119 3.08 7.74 11.41
CA ARG A 119 4.37 8.36 11.72
C ARG A 119 4.95 9.22 10.61
N PRO A 120 5.00 8.77 9.34
CA PRO A 120 5.44 9.64 8.24
C PRO A 120 4.41 10.71 7.86
N ALA A 121 3.12 10.57 8.26
CA ALA A 121 2.08 11.56 8.00
C ALA A 121 2.12 12.78 8.93
N VAL A 122 2.52 12.62 10.20
CA VAL A 122 2.67 13.77 11.14
C VAL A 122 3.59 14.87 10.60
N PRO A 123 4.85 14.60 10.20
CA PRO A 123 5.74 15.65 9.70
C PRO A 123 5.22 16.29 8.41
N LEU A 124 4.45 15.55 7.60
CA LEU A 124 3.79 16.12 6.43
C LEU A 124 2.74 17.17 6.85
N PHE A 125 1.79 16.80 7.70
CA PHE A 125 0.74 17.74 8.14
C PHE A 125 1.33 18.96 8.86
N ALA A 126 2.39 18.78 9.65
CA ALA A 126 3.11 19.88 10.27
C ALA A 126 3.77 20.79 9.22
N PHE A 127 4.41 20.22 8.19
CA PHE A 127 4.99 20.97 7.09
C PHE A 127 3.94 21.73 6.27
N LEU A 128 2.80 21.11 5.97
CA LEU A 128 1.69 21.75 5.27
C LEU A 128 1.10 22.91 6.09
N SER A 129 0.94 22.72 7.41
CA SER A 129 0.49 23.78 8.31
C SER A 129 1.43 24.99 8.25
N LEU A 130 2.74 24.74 8.33
CA LEU A 130 3.75 25.79 8.24
C LEU A 130 3.78 26.46 6.86
N GLY A 131 3.71 25.67 5.78
CA GLY A 131 3.71 26.20 4.41
C GLY A 131 2.51 27.10 4.13
N ILE A 132 1.32 26.66 4.54
CA ILE A 132 0.09 27.46 4.43
C ILE A 132 0.22 28.75 5.25
N LEU A 133 0.70 28.67 6.49
CA LEU A 133 0.91 29.85 7.33
C LEU A 133 1.88 30.85 6.68
N VAL A 134 3.02 30.37 6.18
CA VAL A 134 4.01 31.22 5.51
C VAL A 134 3.41 31.91 4.29
N LEU A 135 2.66 31.19 3.45
CA LEU A 135 2.03 31.77 2.26
C LEU A 135 1.06 32.91 2.61
N HIS A 136 0.25 32.75 3.67
CA HIS A 136 -0.63 33.80 4.17
C HIS A 136 0.16 35.02 4.69
N LEU A 137 1.26 34.79 5.42
CA LEU A 137 2.09 35.86 5.96
C LEU A 137 2.86 36.62 4.88
N THR A 138 3.20 35.97 3.76
CA THR A 138 3.87 36.60 2.61
C THR A 138 2.92 37.34 1.67
N GLY A 139 1.61 37.37 1.96
CA GLY A 139 0.63 38.11 1.16
C GLY A 139 0.21 37.42 -0.13
N VAL A 140 0.46 36.11 -0.29
CA VAL A 140 -0.07 35.35 -1.44
C VAL A 140 -1.58 35.33 -1.36
N ALA A 141 -2.26 35.60 -2.48
CA ALA A 141 -3.72 35.67 -2.53
C ALA A 141 -4.35 34.38 -1.94
N PRO A 142 -5.35 34.49 -1.03
CA PRO A 142 -5.97 33.33 -0.39
C PRO A 142 -6.49 32.27 -1.37
N GLY A 143 -6.98 32.70 -2.53
CA GLY A 143 -7.42 31.80 -3.61
C GLY A 143 -6.29 30.93 -4.15
N SER A 144 -5.10 31.50 -4.40
CA SER A 144 -3.92 30.75 -4.83
C SER A 144 -3.43 29.79 -3.75
N VAL A 145 -3.46 30.21 -2.48
CA VAL A 145 -3.11 29.31 -1.35
C VAL A 145 -4.05 28.11 -1.30
N ALA A 146 -5.36 28.33 -1.46
CA ALA A 146 -6.35 27.25 -1.48
C ALA A 146 -6.16 26.30 -2.67
N GLN A 147 -5.82 26.82 -3.85
CA GLN A 147 -5.53 25.99 -5.04
C GLN A 147 -4.28 25.12 -4.83
N ILE A 148 -3.18 25.70 -4.32
CA ILE A 148 -1.95 24.97 -4.00
C ILE A 148 -2.23 23.89 -2.95
N ALA A 149 -2.92 24.26 -1.87
CA ALA A 149 -3.24 23.35 -0.77
C ALA A 149 -4.11 22.18 -1.27
N THR A 150 -5.14 22.45 -2.07
CA THR A 150 -6.00 21.43 -2.67
C THR A 150 -5.21 20.49 -3.60
N GLY A 151 -4.32 21.05 -4.43
CA GLY A 151 -3.45 20.26 -5.31
C GLY A 151 -2.52 19.33 -4.53
N VAL A 152 -1.77 19.88 -3.57
CA VAL A 152 -0.80 19.13 -2.76
C VAL A 152 -1.46 18.06 -1.87
N ALA A 153 -2.65 18.36 -1.37
CA ALA A 153 -3.38 17.47 -0.47
C ALA A 153 -4.26 16.45 -1.21
N SER A 154 -4.46 16.61 -2.52
CA SER A 154 -5.30 15.72 -3.34
C SER A 154 -5.03 14.23 -3.14
N PRO A 155 -3.80 13.69 -3.05
CA PRO A 155 -3.60 12.25 -2.87
C PRO A 155 -3.88 11.78 -1.44
N LEU A 156 -4.12 12.66 -0.45
CA LEU A 156 -4.32 12.23 0.93
C LEU A 156 -5.56 11.31 1.10
N TRP A 157 -6.57 11.39 0.22
CA TRP A 157 -7.70 10.46 0.26
C TRP A 157 -7.27 8.99 0.10
N PHE A 158 -6.25 8.71 -0.72
CA PHE A 158 -5.76 7.34 -0.88
C PHE A 158 -5.08 6.83 0.38
N LEU A 159 -4.45 7.71 1.18
CA LEU A 159 -3.95 7.32 2.49
C LEU A 159 -5.09 6.82 3.39
N ALA A 160 -6.24 7.51 3.38
CA ALA A 160 -7.43 7.10 4.13
C ALA A 160 -7.95 5.74 3.63
N ALA A 161 -8.19 5.61 2.33
CA ALA A 161 -8.69 4.37 1.71
C ALA A 161 -7.74 3.18 1.93
N TYR A 162 -6.43 3.40 1.77
CA TYR A 162 -5.42 2.38 2.00
C TYR A 162 -5.35 2.00 3.49
N ALA A 163 -5.29 2.97 4.40
CA ALA A 163 -5.30 2.70 5.85
C ALA A 163 -6.53 1.88 6.25
N PHE A 164 -7.71 2.27 5.77
CA PHE A 164 -8.96 1.56 6.00
C PHE A 164 -8.89 0.11 5.51
N SER A 165 -8.52 -0.11 4.24
CA SER A 165 -8.39 -1.46 3.67
C SER A 165 -7.43 -2.36 4.47
N GLN A 166 -6.29 -1.81 4.90
CA GLN A 166 -5.31 -2.52 5.72
C GLN A 166 -5.83 -2.83 7.13
N ALA A 167 -6.69 -1.97 7.70
CA ALA A 167 -7.34 -2.21 8.99
C ALA A 167 -8.28 -3.41 8.92
N TYR A 168 -9.05 -3.50 7.84
CA TYR A 168 -10.05 -4.56 7.63
C TYR A 168 -9.44 -5.87 7.14
N LEU A 169 -8.15 -5.91 6.80
CA LEU A 169 -7.51 -7.09 6.22
C LEU A 169 -7.67 -8.38 7.07
N PRO A 170 -7.50 -8.41 8.41
CA PRO A 170 -7.76 -9.62 9.20
C PRO A 170 -9.23 -10.10 9.11
N GLY A 171 -10.18 -9.16 9.12
CA GLY A 171 -11.60 -9.46 8.94
C GLY A 171 -11.91 -10.00 7.55
N MET A 172 -11.36 -9.38 6.51
CA MET A 172 -11.47 -9.84 5.13
C MET A 172 -10.85 -11.22 4.93
N ALA A 173 -9.70 -11.51 5.56
CA ALA A 173 -9.09 -12.84 5.53
C ALA A 173 -9.97 -13.90 6.23
N THR A 174 -10.66 -13.53 7.32
CA THR A 174 -11.61 -14.40 8.02
C THR A 174 -12.86 -14.66 7.18
N LEU A 175 -13.41 -13.63 6.52
CA LEU A 175 -14.52 -13.79 5.59
C LEU A 175 -14.10 -14.66 4.39
N HIS A 176 -12.86 -14.47 3.91
CA HIS A 176 -12.28 -15.25 2.83
C HIS A 176 -12.15 -16.74 3.19
N SER A 177 -11.68 -17.09 4.39
CA SER A 177 -11.53 -18.48 4.79
C SER A 177 -12.86 -19.20 4.98
N ARG A 178 -13.92 -18.47 5.36
CA ARG A 178 -15.27 -19.03 5.56
C ARG A 178 -16.06 -19.17 4.27
N ALA A 179 -16.07 -18.13 3.43
CA ALA A 179 -16.93 -18.09 2.25
C ALA A 179 -16.38 -17.15 1.16
N PRO A 180 -15.26 -17.51 0.51
CA PRO A 180 -14.52 -16.59 -0.36
C PRO A 180 -15.39 -16.04 -1.50
N ARG A 181 -16.17 -16.92 -2.16
CA ARG A 181 -17.13 -16.57 -3.23
C ARG A 181 -18.21 -15.60 -2.75
N ARG A 182 -18.83 -15.89 -1.59
CA ARG A 182 -19.91 -15.05 -1.04
C ARG A 182 -19.39 -13.67 -0.68
N THR A 183 -18.17 -13.56 -0.13
CA THR A 183 -17.55 -12.27 0.18
C THR A 183 -17.36 -11.41 -1.06
N LEU A 184 -16.84 -11.97 -2.16
CA LEU A 184 -16.71 -11.22 -3.41
C LEU A 184 -18.06 -10.83 -3.98
N VAL A 185 -19.02 -11.75 -4.06
CA VAL A 185 -20.36 -11.46 -4.61
C VAL A 185 -21.06 -10.37 -3.78
N ALA A 186 -20.99 -10.44 -2.44
CA ALA A 186 -21.59 -9.43 -1.58
C ALA A 186 -20.95 -8.04 -1.76
N LEU A 187 -19.61 -7.96 -1.79
CA LEU A 187 -18.90 -6.70 -2.03
C LEU A 187 -19.20 -6.12 -3.41
N GLY A 188 -19.20 -6.97 -4.45
CA GLY A 188 -19.45 -6.56 -5.83
C GLY A 188 -20.89 -6.10 -6.02
N ALA A 189 -21.87 -6.85 -5.49
CA ALA A 189 -23.29 -6.48 -5.55
C ALA A 189 -23.56 -5.17 -4.80
N ALA A 190 -22.96 -4.98 -3.62
CA ALA A 190 -23.07 -3.73 -2.88
C ALA A 190 -22.43 -2.57 -3.65
N ALA A 191 -21.27 -2.76 -4.27
CA ALA A 191 -20.61 -1.71 -5.04
C ALA A 191 -21.42 -1.29 -6.27
N VAL A 192 -21.99 -2.26 -6.98
CA VAL A 192 -22.91 -2.02 -8.11
C VAL A 192 -24.17 -1.30 -7.63
N ALA A 193 -24.74 -1.69 -6.50
CA ALA A 193 -25.92 -1.02 -5.95
C ALA A 193 -25.61 0.46 -5.60
N VAL A 194 -24.44 0.74 -5.02
CA VAL A 194 -23.99 2.11 -4.76
C VAL A 194 -23.81 2.90 -6.05
N ASP A 195 -23.18 2.32 -7.08
CA ASP A 195 -23.03 2.99 -8.38
C ASP A 195 -24.41 3.26 -9.00
N ILE A 196 -25.32 2.29 -9.00
CA ILE A 196 -26.69 2.48 -9.53
C ILE A 196 -27.37 3.64 -8.81
N VAL A 197 -27.38 3.63 -7.47
CA VAL A 197 -28.01 4.71 -6.69
C VAL A 197 -27.31 6.05 -6.98
N SER A 198 -25.98 6.10 -6.97
CA SER A 198 -25.22 7.33 -7.18
C SER A 198 -25.37 7.90 -8.59
N LEU A 199 -25.57 7.05 -9.61
CA LEU A 199 -25.68 7.44 -11.02
C LEU A 199 -27.13 7.74 -11.43
N THR A 200 -28.12 7.21 -10.72
CA THR A 200 -29.55 7.40 -11.04
C THR A 200 -30.25 8.41 -10.13
N THR A 201 -29.60 8.85 -9.06
CA THR A 201 -30.13 9.86 -8.14
C THR A 201 -29.28 11.12 -8.18
N GLU A 202 -29.85 12.26 -7.79
CA GLU A 202 -29.14 13.55 -7.64
C GLU A 202 -28.25 13.59 -6.38
N LEU A 203 -27.78 12.43 -5.90
CA LEU A 203 -26.98 12.28 -4.68
C LEU A 203 -25.61 11.65 -4.98
N PRO A 204 -24.72 12.34 -5.71
CA PRO A 204 -23.39 11.83 -6.09
C PRO A 204 -22.50 11.52 -4.87
N VAL A 205 -22.80 12.14 -3.72
CA VAL A 205 -22.10 11.86 -2.45
C VAL A 205 -22.23 10.40 -2.01
N LEU A 206 -23.30 9.70 -2.41
CA LEU A 206 -23.49 8.28 -2.10
C LEU A 206 -22.43 7.40 -2.78
N GLY A 207 -21.85 7.84 -3.89
CA GLY A 207 -20.71 7.16 -4.51
C GLY A 207 -19.51 7.01 -3.56
N LEU A 208 -19.37 7.85 -2.54
CA LEU A 208 -18.29 7.73 -1.54
C LEU A 208 -18.34 6.40 -0.76
N PHE A 209 -19.49 5.72 -0.68
CA PHE A 209 -19.55 4.37 -0.09
C PHE A 209 -18.69 3.36 -0.87
N ASN A 210 -18.47 3.58 -2.17
CA ASN A 210 -17.57 2.74 -2.95
C ASN A 210 -16.10 2.93 -2.57
N MET A 211 -15.73 4.00 -1.85
CA MET A 211 -14.43 4.14 -1.19
C MET A 211 -14.16 3.03 -0.16
N ILE A 212 -15.20 2.32 0.27
CA ILE A 212 -15.06 1.12 1.08
C ILE A 212 -15.16 -0.12 0.19
N LEU A 213 -16.24 -0.22 -0.59
CA LEU A 213 -16.62 -1.47 -1.25
C LEU A 213 -15.67 -1.86 -2.39
N VAL A 214 -15.35 -0.94 -3.31
CA VAL A 214 -14.51 -1.22 -4.49
C VAL A 214 -13.09 -1.56 -4.07
N TRP A 215 -12.51 -0.80 -3.14
CA TRP A 215 -11.16 -1.04 -2.66
C TRP A 215 -11.05 -2.32 -1.82
N LEU A 216 -12.06 -2.65 -0.99
CA LEU A 216 -12.11 -3.95 -0.31
C LEU A 216 -12.31 -5.10 -1.30
N PHE A 217 -13.07 -4.92 -2.38
CA PHE A 217 -13.22 -5.92 -3.43
C PHE A 217 -11.88 -6.23 -4.11
N LEU A 218 -11.15 -5.19 -4.52
CA LEU A 218 -9.82 -5.32 -5.11
C LEU A 218 -8.83 -5.96 -4.11
N GLN A 219 -8.86 -5.55 -2.84
CA GLN A 219 -8.09 -6.21 -1.79
C GLN A 219 -8.44 -7.70 -1.70
N GLN A 220 -9.73 -8.05 -1.71
CA GLN A 220 -10.22 -9.42 -1.62
C GLN A 220 -9.80 -10.29 -2.82
N LEU A 221 -9.79 -9.72 -4.03
CA LEU A 221 -9.21 -10.37 -5.20
C LEU A 221 -7.70 -10.63 -5.02
N GLY A 222 -6.99 -9.70 -4.41
CA GLY A 222 -5.59 -9.88 -4.02
C GLY A 222 -5.37 -11.03 -3.04
N ILE A 223 -6.26 -11.16 -2.04
CA ILE A 223 -6.26 -12.29 -1.10
C ILE A 223 -6.49 -13.61 -1.86
N TRP A 224 -7.46 -13.63 -2.77
CA TRP A 224 -7.73 -14.80 -3.60
C TRP A 224 -6.53 -15.19 -4.48
N ALA A 225 -5.85 -14.19 -5.05
CA ALA A 225 -4.64 -14.42 -5.84
C ALA A 225 -3.49 -14.98 -4.99
N ALA A 226 -3.46 -14.70 -3.68
CA ALA A 226 -2.45 -15.28 -2.78
C ALA A 226 -2.65 -16.78 -2.52
N ASP A 227 -3.86 -17.30 -2.76
CA ASP A 227 -4.17 -18.72 -2.62
C ASP A 227 -3.79 -19.55 -3.86
N GLY A 228 -3.12 -18.95 -4.84
CA GLY A 228 -2.57 -19.68 -5.99
C GLY A 228 -3.48 -19.70 -7.22
N TRP A 229 -4.67 -19.09 -7.17
CA TRP A 229 -5.66 -19.21 -8.26
C TRP A 229 -5.15 -18.71 -9.60
N LEU A 230 -4.44 -17.57 -9.65
CA LEU A 230 -3.86 -17.04 -10.90
C LEU A 230 -2.59 -17.80 -11.30
N GLN A 231 -1.78 -18.23 -10.33
CA GLN A 231 -0.52 -18.94 -10.54
C GLN A 231 -0.75 -20.33 -11.12
N ALA A 232 -1.90 -20.95 -10.84
CA ALA A 232 -2.31 -22.23 -11.39
C ALA A 232 -2.82 -22.15 -12.84
N ARG A 233 -2.98 -20.93 -13.41
CA ARG A 233 -3.49 -20.77 -14.78
C ARG A 233 -2.38 -20.83 -15.81
N SER A 234 -2.72 -21.38 -16.97
CA SER A 234 -1.83 -21.33 -18.13
C SER A 234 -1.66 -19.88 -18.61
N ARG A 235 -0.54 -19.61 -19.30
CA ARG A 235 -0.31 -18.30 -19.93
C ARG A 235 -1.44 -17.90 -20.88
N LEU A 236 -1.96 -18.86 -21.65
CA LEU A 236 -3.09 -18.63 -22.55
C LEU A 236 -4.34 -18.19 -21.77
N SER A 237 -4.65 -18.87 -20.66
CA SER A 237 -5.79 -18.50 -19.81
C SER A 237 -5.65 -17.08 -19.25
N LEU A 238 -4.43 -16.67 -18.84
CA LEU A 238 -4.19 -15.30 -18.37
C LEU A 238 -4.37 -14.27 -19.49
N VAL A 239 -3.90 -14.55 -20.71
CA VAL A 239 -4.12 -13.68 -21.88
C VAL A 239 -5.61 -13.55 -22.18
N LEU A 240 -6.36 -14.66 -22.17
CA LEU A 240 -7.80 -14.65 -22.39
C LEU A 240 -8.54 -13.85 -21.31
N ILE A 241 -8.11 -13.95 -20.04
CA ILE A 241 -8.65 -13.11 -18.95
C ILE A 241 -8.39 -11.63 -19.24
N VAL A 242 -7.17 -11.26 -19.63
CA VAL A 242 -6.83 -9.86 -19.96
C VAL A 242 -7.71 -9.34 -21.10
N ILE A 243 -7.85 -10.10 -22.18
CA ILE A 243 -8.68 -9.73 -23.34
C ILE A 243 -10.14 -9.60 -22.93
N ALA A 244 -10.70 -10.58 -22.22
CA ALA A 244 -12.10 -10.57 -21.81
C ALA A 244 -12.42 -9.40 -20.87
N VAL A 245 -11.52 -9.13 -19.91
CA VAL A 245 -11.73 -8.11 -18.88
C VAL A 245 -11.54 -6.70 -19.46
N TYR A 246 -10.53 -6.47 -20.31
CA TYR A 246 -10.43 -5.18 -21.01
C TYR A 246 -11.53 -4.99 -22.05
N GLY A 247 -12.00 -6.07 -22.70
CA GLY A 247 -13.16 -6.02 -23.59
C GLY A 247 -14.43 -5.62 -22.84
N ALA A 248 -14.66 -6.18 -21.64
CA ALA A 248 -15.76 -5.80 -20.77
C ALA A 248 -15.64 -4.34 -20.28
N LEU A 249 -14.43 -3.91 -19.89
CA LEU A 249 -14.16 -2.51 -19.55
C LEU A 249 -14.44 -1.58 -20.75
N GLY A 250 -14.04 -1.99 -21.96
CA GLY A 250 -14.37 -1.39 -23.26
C GLY A 250 -15.86 -1.17 -23.43
N LEU A 251 -16.64 -2.23 -23.19
CA LEU A 251 -18.08 -2.20 -23.35
C LEU A 251 -18.76 -1.24 -22.36
N VAL A 252 -18.42 -1.32 -21.07
CA VAL A 252 -19.08 -0.50 -20.02
C VAL A 252 -18.65 0.96 -20.02
N THR A 253 -17.58 1.32 -20.73
CA THR A 253 -17.13 2.71 -20.90
C THR A 253 -17.57 3.32 -22.23
N THR A 254 -17.83 2.49 -23.25
CA THR A 254 -18.36 2.97 -24.54
C THR A 254 -19.89 3.02 -24.57
N LEU A 255 -20.57 2.03 -23.99
CA LEU A 255 -22.03 2.02 -23.86
C LEU A 255 -22.53 2.75 -22.61
N GLY A 256 -21.62 3.15 -21.74
CA GLY A 256 -21.92 3.68 -20.41
C GLY A 256 -22.18 2.59 -19.36
N PRO A 257 -22.36 2.97 -18.08
CA PRO A 257 -22.50 4.34 -17.59
C PRO A 257 -21.18 5.01 -17.17
N TYR A 258 -20.03 4.34 -17.31
CA TYR A 258 -18.78 4.83 -16.72
C TYR A 258 -17.96 5.68 -17.71
N PRO A 259 -17.28 6.74 -17.24
CA PRO A 259 -16.33 7.48 -18.07
C PRO A 259 -15.20 6.57 -18.58
N ALA A 260 -14.76 6.81 -19.81
CA ALA A 260 -13.60 6.12 -20.37
C ALA A 260 -12.28 6.54 -19.72
N ASP A 261 -12.19 7.74 -19.14
CA ASP A 261 -11.03 8.15 -18.36
C ASP A 261 -11.05 7.46 -16.98
N MET A 262 -10.08 6.57 -16.74
CA MET A 262 -10.00 5.82 -15.49
C MET A 262 -9.62 6.69 -14.29
N LEU A 263 -9.15 7.94 -14.50
CA LEU A 263 -8.91 8.91 -13.43
C LEU A 263 -10.22 9.46 -12.84
N GLU A 264 -11.23 9.68 -13.67
CA GLU A 264 -12.55 10.14 -13.21
C GLU A 264 -13.25 9.08 -12.35
N ASN A 265 -12.92 7.81 -12.58
CA ASN A 265 -13.46 6.67 -11.87
C ASN A 265 -12.82 6.43 -10.49
N LEU A 266 -12.00 7.34 -9.93
CA LEU A 266 -11.25 7.11 -8.69
C LEU A 266 -11.85 7.71 -7.42
N ASN A 267 -12.53 8.85 -7.52
CA ASN A 267 -13.01 9.59 -6.36
C ASN A 267 -14.31 10.34 -6.70
N PRO A 268 -15.48 9.73 -6.47
CA PRO A 268 -15.68 8.41 -5.87
C PRO A 268 -15.27 7.25 -6.79
N PRO A 269 -14.76 6.12 -6.25
CA PRO A 269 -14.36 4.98 -7.06
C PRO A 269 -15.59 4.27 -7.63
N THR A 270 -15.55 3.91 -8.91
CA THR A 270 -16.63 3.15 -9.56
C THR A 270 -16.26 1.67 -9.74
N VAL A 271 -17.24 0.85 -10.05
CA VAL A 271 -17.08 -0.57 -10.39
C VAL A 271 -16.18 -0.77 -11.62
N ALA A 272 -16.01 0.23 -12.50
CA ALA A 272 -15.10 0.16 -13.65
C ALA A 272 -13.63 -0.10 -13.26
N LEU A 273 -13.23 0.26 -12.04
CA LEU A 273 -11.88 -0.02 -11.54
C LEU A 273 -11.61 -1.50 -11.24
N ILE A 274 -12.66 -2.30 -11.03
CA ILE A 274 -12.55 -3.74 -10.76
C ILE A 274 -11.94 -4.49 -11.95
N PRO A 275 -12.51 -4.44 -13.17
CA PRO A 275 -11.92 -5.09 -14.33
C PRO A 275 -10.53 -4.52 -14.64
N LEU A 276 -10.32 -3.21 -14.49
CA LEU A 276 -8.99 -2.59 -14.65
C LEU A 276 -7.94 -3.26 -13.74
N GLY A 277 -8.23 -3.40 -12.46
CA GLY A 277 -7.33 -4.06 -11.50
C GLY A 277 -7.08 -5.54 -11.83
N VAL A 278 -8.13 -6.29 -12.20
CA VAL A 278 -8.00 -7.69 -12.59
C VAL A 278 -7.10 -7.85 -13.81
N ALA A 279 -7.30 -7.03 -14.85
CA ALA A 279 -6.48 -7.04 -16.05
C ALA A 279 -5.01 -6.69 -15.73
N GLN A 280 -4.78 -5.62 -14.97
CA GLN A 280 -3.43 -5.21 -14.54
C GLN A 280 -2.72 -6.29 -13.72
N PHE A 281 -3.43 -6.97 -12.81
CA PHE A 281 -2.85 -8.05 -12.02
C PHE A 281 -2.57 -9.30 -12.86
N ALA A 282 -3.45 -9.65 -13.81
CA ALA A 282 -3.20 -10.73 -14.75
C ALA A 282 -1.98 -10.45 -15.66
N VAL A 283 -1.83 -9.19 -16.14
CA VAL A 283 -0.63 -8.74 -16.86
C VAL A 283 0.61 -8.86 -15.97
N LEU A 284 0.55 -8.47 -14.70
CA LEU A 284 1.66 -8.65 -13.76
C LEU A 284 2.05 -10.14 -13.62
N MET A 285 1.07 -11.05 -13.58
CA MET A 285 1.33 -12.50 -13.54
C MET A 285 1.95 -13.02 -14.84
N LEU A 286 1.53 -12.52 -16.01
CA LEU A 286 2.16 -12.82 -17.30
C LEU A 286 3.62 -12.36 -17.33
N LEU A 287 3.90 -11.18 -16.80
CA LEU A 287 5.23 -10.57 -16.71
C LEU A 287 6.06 -11.09 -15.53
N HIS A 288 5.49 -11.92 -14.65
CA HIS A 288 6.14 -12.41 -13.43
C HIS A 288 7.54 -13.01 -13.67
N PRO A 289 7.77 -13.86 -14.70
CA PRO A 289 9.09 -14.42 -14.98
C PRO A 289 10.12 -13.34 -15.37
N LEU A 290 9.70 -12.32 -16.12
CA LEU A 290 10.54 -11.19 -16.51
C LEU A 290 10.89 -10.34 -15.29
N CYS A 291 9.89 -9.96 -14.49
CA CYS A 291 10.08 -9.24 -13.24
C CYS A 291 11.01 -9.99 -12.29
N ARG A 292 10.87 -11.31 -12.19
CA ARG A 292 11.76 -12.16 -11.39
C ARG A 292 13.19 -12.14 -11.92
N ARG A 293 13.39 -12.12 -13.24
CA ARG A 293 14.72 -11.97 -13.86
C ARG A 293 15.33 -10.60 -13.55
N LEU A 294 14.56 -9.53 -13.64
CA LEU A 294 15.00 -8.17 -13.27
C LEU A 294 15.45 -8.10 -11.80
N MET A 295 14.70 -8.72 -10.89
CA MET A 295 15.06 -8.81 -9.47
C MET A 295 16.29 -9.69 -9.18
N ARG A 296 16.88 -10.35 -10.18
CA ARG A 296 18.22 -10.99 -10.04
C ARG A 296 19.36 -9.98 -10.20
N GLY A 297 19.12 -8.79 -10.74
CA GLY A 297 20.11 -7.71 -10.79
C GLY A 297 20.33 -7.06 -9.42
N GLY A 298 21.59 -6.89 -9.02
CA GLY A 298 21.94 -6.26 -7.73
C GLY A 298 21.43 -4.82 -7.60
N ALA A 299 21.61 -4.01 -8.64
CA ALA A 299 21.15 -2.62 -8.68
C ALA A 299 19.62 -2.50 -8.55
N VAL A 300 18.86 -3.30 -9.31
CA VAL A 300 17.39 -3.29 -9.25
C VAL A 300 16.91 -3.65 -7.84
N ARG A 301 17.46 -4.72 -7.23
CA ARG A 301 17.12 -5.07 -5.85
C ARG A 301 17.44 -3.96 -4.86
N LEU A 302 18.58 -3.30 -5.01
CA LEU A 302 19.00 -2.21 -4.14
C LEU A 302 18.00 -1.06 -4.20
N VAL A 303 17.66 -0.60 -5.41
CA VAL A 303 16.71 0.49 -5.65
C VAL A 303 15.32 0.12 -5.12
N VAL A 304 14.79 -1.05 -5.51
CA VAL A 304 13.48 -1.53 -5.05
C VAL A 304 13.43 -1.66 -3.53
N SER A 305 14.51 -2.14 -2.91
CA SER A 305 14.56 -2.24 -1.44
C SER A 305 14.68 -0.88 -0.78
N ALA A 306 15.43 0.07 -1.36
CA ALA A 306 15.60 1.41 -0.83
C ALA A 306 14.28 2.20 -0.87
N VAL A 307 13.62 2.21 -2.03
CA VAL A 307 12.30 2.84 -2.21
C VAL A 307 11.23 2.08 -1.44
N GLY A 308 11.24 0.75 -1.49
CA GLY A 308 10.31 -0.14 -0.80
C GLY A 308 10.25 0.05 0.72
N ARG A 309 11.39 0.40 1.34
CA ARG A 309 11.46 0.72 2.79
C ARG A 309 10.91 2.09 3.15
N ARG A 310 10.69 2.96 2.17
CA ARG A 310 10.32 4.38 2.32
C ARG A 310 9.11 4.76 1.45
N LEU A 311 8.29 3.76 1.08
CA LEU A 311 7.16 3.95 0.17
C LEU A 311 6.22 5.04 0.68
N MET A 312 5.97 5.07 1.99
CA MET A 312 5.02 6.03 2.57
C MET A 312 5.58 7.44 2.58
N THR A 313 6.86 7.63 2.88
CA THR A 313 7.50 8.96 2.84
C THR A 313 7.55 9.47 1.41
N VAL A 314 7.97 8.63 0.46
CA VAL A 314 8.00 9.01 -0.97
C VAL A 314 6.59 9.37 -1.44
N TYR A 315 5.59 8.55 -1.08
CA TYR A 315 4.18 8.81 -1.38
C TYR A 315 3.65 10.10 -0.74
N LEU A 316 3.99 10.40 0.50
CA LEU A 316 3.45 11.57 1.19
C LEU A 316 4.12 12.88 0.76
N TRP A 317 5.40 12.82 0.41
CA TRP A 317 6.21 14.01 0.13
C TRP A 317 6.36 14.35 -1.35
N HIS A 318 5.98 13.47 -2.29
CA HIS A 318 6.17 13.75 -3.71
C HIS A 318 5.47 15.03 -4.17
N LEU A 319 4.20 15.26 -3.82
CA LEU A 319 3.49 16.48 -4.20
C LEU A 319 3.99 17.74 -3.48
N PRO A 320 4.22 17.75 -2.16
CA PRO A 320 4.86 18.89 -1.51
C PRO A 320 6.22 19.26 -2.13
N VAL A 321 7.04 18.24 -2.44
CA VAL A 321 8.34 18.45 -3.11
C VAL A 321 8.15 18.99 -4.52
N LEU A 322 7.24 18.42 -5.30
CA LEU A 322 6.94 18.89 -6.66
C LEU A 322 6.41 20.33 -6.65
N ALA A 323 5.49 20.66 -5.75
CA ALA A 323 4.97 22.00 -5.58
C ALA A 323 6.06 22.99 -5.17
N LEU A 324 6.97 22.59 -4.27
CA LEU A 324 8.12 23.41 -3.89
C LEU A 324 9.08 23.62 -5.07
N VAL A 325 9.42 22.57 -5.82
CA VAL A 325 10.32 22.67 -6.99
C VAL A 325 9.71 23.57 -8.06
N VAL A 326 8.41 23.39 -8.38
CA VAL A 326 7.71 24.23 -9.35
C VAL A 326 7.59 25.66 -8.85
N GLY A 327 7.20 25.86 -7.58
CA GLY A 327 7.11 27.20 -6.98
C GLY A 327 8.43 27.95 -6.98
N LEU A 328 9.53 27.28 -6.63
CA LEU A 328 10.88 27.86 -6.70
C LEU A 328 11.30 28.19 -8.14
N LEU A 329 10.94 27.35 -9.12
CA LEU A 329 11.24 27.61 -10.53
C LEU A 329 10.53 28.87 -11.02
N LEU A 330 9.30 29.13 -10.58
CA LEU A 330 8.56 30.36 -10.91
C LEU A 330 9.19 31.63 -10.32
N LEU A 331 10.03 31.51 -9.29
CA LEU A 331 10.80 32.64 -8.73
C LEU A 331 12.10 32.91 -9.49
N THR A 332 12.47 32.06 -10.44
CA THR A 332 13.69 32.25 -11.25
C THR A 332 13.38 33.08 -12.51
N PRO A 333 14.38 33.77 -13.10
CA PRO A 333 14.21 34.49 -14.36
C PRO A 333 14.10 33.55 -15.59
N LEU A 334 14.01 32.24 -15.38
CA LEU A 334 13.89 31.28 -16.47
C LEU A 334 12.54 31.43 -17.17
N PRO A 335 12.47 31.24 -18.49
CA PRO A 335 11.20 31.22 -19.19
C PRO A 335 10.28 30.17 -18.58
N SER A 336 9.05 30.54 -18.23
CA SER A 336 8.00 29.60 -17.81
C SER A 336 7.16 29.26 -19.05
N PRO A 337 7.42 28.14 -19.75
CA PRO A 337 6.70 27.82 -20.97
C PRO A 337 5.24 27.54 -20.65
N ALA A 338 4.34 27.91 -21.57
CA ALA A 338 2.91 27.65 -21.43
C ALA A 338 2.66 26.16 -21.16
N PRO A 339 1.85 25.79 -20.14
CA PRO A 339 1.59 24.41 -19.82
C PRO A 339 1.05 23.63 -21.02
N GLY A 340 1.56 22.42 -21.25
CA GLY A 340 1.17 21.56 -22.36
C GLY A 340 1.87 21.85 -23.70
N SER A 341 2.59 22.96 -23.82
CA SER A 341 3.43 23.24 -24.99
C SER A 341 4.61 22.27 -25.12
N GLY A 342 5.16 22.11 -26.33
CA GLY A 342 6.35 21.28 -26.56
C GLY A 342 7.56 21.69 -25.71
N ALA A 343 7.74 23.01 -25.51
CA ALA A 343 8.77 23.54 -24.62
C ALA A 343 8.53 23.14 -23.16
N TRP A 344 7.27 23.17 -22.69
CA TRP A 344 6.93 22.71 -21.34
C TRP A 344 7.24 21.23 -21.14
N TRP A 345 6.90 20.36 -22.11
CA TRP A 345 7.24 18.94 -22.06
C TRP A 345 8.75 18.69 -22.01
N ALA A 346 9.54 19.47 -22.76
CA ALA A 346 11.00 19.38 -22.77
C ALA A 346 11.63 19.71 -21.40
N THR A 347 10.97 20.53 -20.56
CA THR A 347 11.46 20.82 -19.19
C THR A 347 11.25 19.66 -18.21
N ARG A 348 10.26 18.80 -18.44
CA ARG A 348 9.81 17.81 -17.45
C ARG A 348 10.88 16.79 -17.04
N PRO A 349 11.77 16.28 -17.92
CA PRO A 349 12.84 15.38 -17.50
C PRO A 349 13.78 16.00 -16.46
N VAL A 350 14.10 17.29 -16.60
CA VAL A 350 14.95 18.02 -15.65
C VAL A 350 14.21 18.23 -14.34
N VAL A 351 12.94 18.67 -14.38
CA VAL A 351 12.10 18.81 -13.18
C VAL A 351 11.95 17.48 -12.45
N LEU A 352 11.78 16.36 -13.18
CA LEU A 352 11.73 15.02 -12.60
C LEU A 352 13.04 14.67 -11.89
N ALA A 353 14.19 14.92 -12.52
CA ALA A 353 15.49 14.64 -11.91
C ALA A 353 15.67 15.43 -10.60
N VAL A 354 15.37 16.73 -10.62
CA VAL A 354 15.44 17.59 -9.43
C VAL A 354 14.47 17.11 -8.34
N ALA A 355 13.22 16.79 -8.71
CA ALA A 355 12.23 16.29 -7.77
C ALA A 355 12.64 14.95 -7.15
N VAL A 356 13.20 14.02 -7.94
CA VAL A 356 13.70 12.73 -7.44
C VAL A 356 14.86 12.94 -6.47
N LEU A 357 15.79 13.84 -6.76
CA LEU A 357 16.90 14.16 -5.86
C LEU A 357 16.42 14.81 -4.56
N ALA A 358 15.51 15.79 -4.66
CA ALA A 358 14.91 16.43 -3.49
C ALA A 358 14.13 15.41 -2.64
N LEU A 359 13.34 14.54 -3.28
CA LEU A 359 12.59 13.49 -2.61
C LEU A 359 13.50 12.45 -1.96
N ALA A 360 14.62 12.10 -2.60
CA ALA A 360 15.63 11.24 -2.00
C ALA A 360 16.26 11.87 -0.74
N GLY A 361 16.54 13.18 -0.77
CA GLY A 361 17.02 13.96 0.37
C GLY A 361 16.00 14.00 1.53
N VAL A 362 14.77 14.40 1.25
CA VAL A 362 13.66 14.39 2.23
C VAL A 362 13.45 12.99 2.81
N SER A 363 13.47 11.97 1.95
CA SER A 363 13.31 10.58 2.36
C SER A 363 14.48 10.06 3.21
N ALA A 364 15.69 10.57 3.02
CA ALA A 364 16.83 10.28 3.88
C ALA A 364 16.68 10.91 5.27
N LEU A 365 16.23 12.16 5.35
CA LEU A 365 16.01 12.90 6.60
C LEU A 365 14.84 12.33 7.42
N LEU A 366 13.76 11.96 6.74
CA LEU A 366 12.52 11.49 7.36
C LEU A 366 12.42 9.97 7.48
N GLY A 367 13.34 9.22 6.86
CA GLY A 367 13.35 7.75 6.89
C GLY A 367 13.40 7.16 8.31
N ARG A 368 13.75 7.94 9.33
CA ARG A 368 13.64 7.56 10.75
C ARG A 368 12.20 7.28 11.19
N PHE A 369 11.21 7.95 10.63
CA PHE A 369 9.79 7.79 10.99
C PHE A 369 9.17 6.49 10.48
N GLU A 370 9.76 5.89 9.44
CA GLU A 370 9.35 4.59 8.88
C GLU A 370 10.12 3.38 9.45
N ARG A 371 11.08 3.61 10.35
CA ARG A 371 11.80 2.52 11.00
C ARG A 371 10.80 1.64 11.76
N PRO A 372 10.88 0.30 11.62
CA PRO A 372 10.08 -0.61 12.43
C PRO A 372 10.26 -0.27 13.90
N VAL A 373 9.16 -0.19 14.65
CA VAL A 373 9.26 -0.21 16.11
C VAL A 373 9.76 -1.59 16.47
N SER A 374 10.99 -1.67 16.99
CA SER A 374 11.48 -2.91 17.59
C SER A 374 10.52 -3.30 18.69
N ALA A 375 9.85 -4.44 18.55
CA ALA A 375 9.09 -5.08 19.61
C ALA A 375 10.05 -5.76 20.61
N SER A 376 11.11 -5.06 21.00
CA SER A 376 12.06 -5.52 22.00
C SER A 376 11.55 -5.10 23.37
N GLY A 377 10.72 -5.96 23.96
CA GLY A 377 10.27 -5.87 25.34
C GLY A 377 8.91 -6.52 25.54
N GLN A 378 8.74 -7.19 26.69
CA GLN A 378 7.47 -7.69 27.19
C GLN A 378 6.56 -6.48 27.51
N HIS A 379 5.96 -5.89 26.48
CA HIS A 379 5.00 -4.81 26.63
C HIS A 379 3.60 -5.39 26.63
N ALA A 380 2.76 -4.94 27.56
CA ALA A 380 1.35 -5.27 27.52
C ALA A 380 0.75 -4.85 26.16
N PRO A 381 -0.10 -5.69 25.54
CA PRO A 381 -0.80 -5.31 24.33
C PRO A 381 -1.60 -4.02 24.59
N ALA A 382 -1.58 -3.10 23.62
CA ALA A 382 -2.44 -1.93 23.67
C ALA A 382 -3.91 -2.39 23.71
N SER A 383 -4.75 -1.72 24.49
CA SER A 383 -6.16 -2.10 24.62
C SER A 383 -6.89 -1.94 23.28
N ASP A 384 -7.86 -2.81 22.99
CA ASP A 384 -8.59 -2.81 21.71
C ASP A 384 -9.26 -1.45 21.41
N TRP A 385 -9.78 -0.78 22.43
CA TRP A 385 -10.36 0.57 22.27
C TRP A 385 -9.32 1.59 21.80
N SER A 386 -8.07 1.51 22.28
CA SER A 386 -7.01 2.46 21.91
C SER A 386 -6.62 2.29 20.44
N ILE A 387 -6.70 1.07 19.93
CA ILE A 387 -6.41 0.73 18.54
C ILE A 387 -7.54 1.22 17.64
N GLY A 388 -8.80 1.02 18.05
CA GLY A 388 -9.97 1.57 17.36
C GLY A 388 -9.94 3.10 17.29
N ALA A 389 -9.72 3.77 18.43
CA ALA A 389 -9.62 5.23 18.50
C ALA A 389 -8.47 5.77 17.63
N SER A 390 -7.28 5.18 17.73
CA SER A 390 -6.12 5.59 16.92
C SER A 390 -6.34 5.33 15.42
N THR A 391 -7.12 4.31 15.07
CA THR A 391 -7.50 4.01 13.69
C THR A 391 -8.39 5.11 13.13
N ALA A 392 -9.42 5.51 13.88
CA ALA A 392 -10.27 6.62 13.51
C ALA A 392 -9.47 7.92 13.36
N LEU A 393 -8.60 8.24 14.34
CA LEU A 393 -7.76 9.44 14.32
C LEU A 393 -6.75 9.49 13.16
N LEU A 394 -6.36 8.35 12.57
CA LEU A 394 -5.54 8.33 11.35
C LEU A 394 -6.36 8.62 10.10
N ILE A 395 -7.60 8.13 10.04
CA ILE A 395 -8.46 8.21 8.86
C ILE A 395 -9.16 9.57 8.77
N ILE A 396 -9.54 10.16 9.91
CA ILE A 396 -10.27 11.43 9.96
C ILE A 396 -9.54 12.55 9.21
N PRO A 397 -8.27 12.90 9.49
CA PRO A 397 -7.60 14.01 8.80
C PRO A 397 -7.56 13.89 7.27
N PRO A 398 -7.07 12.80 6.66
CA PRO A 398 -7.07 12.66 5.21
C PRO A 398 -8.48 12.60 4.61
N PHE A 399 -9.47 12.10 5.34
CA PHE A 399 -10.87 12.12 4.91
C PHE A 399 -11.48 13.54 4.96
N THR A 400 -11.19 14.31 6.01
CA THR A 400 -11.58 15.73 6.10
C THR A 400 -10.97 16.53 4.95
N VAL A 401 -9.68 16.30 4.65
CA VAL A 401 -9.02 16.91 3.47
C VAL A 401 -9.72 16.54 2.17
N MET A 402 -10.15 15.28 2.02
CA MET A 402 -10.86 14.83 0.81
C MET A 402 -12.20 15.54 0.62
N VAL A 403 -12.95 15.78 1.69
CA VAL A 403 -14.31 16.34 1.63
C VAL A 403 -14.29 17.87 1.58
N PHE A 404 -13.44 18.52 2.38
CA PHE A 404 -13.46 19.96 2.59
C PHE A 404 -12.27 20.69 1.97
N GLY A 405 -11.31 19.97 1.40
CA GLY A 405 -10.03 20.53 0.98
C GLY A 405 -9.07 20.71 2.15
N LEU A 406 -7.90 21.27 1.86
CA LEU A 406 -6.89 21.56 2.88
C LEU A 406 -6.85 23.07 3.15
N ASP A 407 -7.10 23.44 4.40
CA ASP A 407 -6.84 24.77 4.93
C ASP A 407 -5.91 24.71 6.16
N LEU A 408 -5.60 25.88 6.72
CA LEU A 408 -4.70 25.96 7.89
C LEU A 408 -5.28 25.23 9.12
N VAL A 409 -6.59 25.29 9.35
CA VAL A 409 -7.25 24.67 10.51
C VAL A 409 -7.22 23.16 10.38
N ILE A 410 -7.56 22.63 9.19
CA ILE A 410 -7.51 21.19 8.86
C ILE A 410 -6.08 20.68 8.97
N ALA A 411 -5.07 21.45 8.52
CA ALA A 411 -3.67 21.07 8.64
C ALA A 411 -3.22 20.96 10.10
N ILE A 412 -3.54 21.95 10.94
CA ILE A 412 -3.16 21.98 12.36
C ILE A 412 -3.89 20.88 13.13
N THR A 413 -5.21 20.79 12.97
CA THR A 413 -6.02 19.74 13.62
C THR A 413 -5.58 18.36 13.18
N GLY A 414 -5.31 18.16 11.89
CA GLY A 414 -4.76 16.90 11.37
C GLY A 414 -3.42 16.53 12.01
N THR A 415 -2.51 17.50 12.20
CA THR A 415 -1.25 17.30 12.93
C THR A 415 -1.51 16.84 14.37
N ALA A 416 -2.45 17.48 15.07
CA ALA A 416 -2.82 17.14 16.45
C ALA A 416 -3.43 15.74 16.54
N LEU A 417 -4.41 15.40 15.70
CA LEU A 417 -5.10 14.11 15.70
C LEU A 417 -4.13 12.95 15.39
N LEU A 418 -3.26 13.11 14.39
CA LEU A 418 -2.24 12.10 14.07
C LEU A 418 -1.22 11.93 15.20
N THR A 419 -0.85 13.01 15.88
CA THR A 419 0.04 12.95 17.04
C THR A 419 -0.62 12.19 18.19
N VAL A 420 -1.88 12.51 18.51
CA VAL A 420 -2.67 11.79 19.52
C VAL A 420 -2.80 10.30 19.16
N ALA A 421 -3.07 9.97 17.90
CA ALA A 421 -3.14 8.58 17.43
C ALA A 421 -1.84 7.79 17.73
N ILE A 422 -0.67 8.42 17.52
CA ILE A 422 0.62 7.79 17.83
C ILE A 422 0.83 7.66 19.35
N LEU A 423 0.44 8.69 20.12
CA LEU A 423 0.58 8.70 21.58
C LEU A 423 -0.29 7.63 22.25
N LEU A 424 -1.53 7.44 21.79
CA LEU A 424 -2.44 6.40 22.28
C LEU A 424 -1.89 4.98 22.09
N GLN A 425 -0.99 4.79 21.12
CA GLN A 425 -0.38 3.50 20.81
C GLN A 425 0.98 3.29 21.47
N ARG A 426 1.44 4.21 22.34
CA ARG A 426 2.65 3.99 23.14
C ARG A 426 2.42 2.81 24.10
N PRO A 427 3.33 1.83 24.13
CA PRO A 427 3.16 0.71 25.04
C PRO A 427 3.16 1.23 26.48
N ARG A 428 2.18 0.81 27.27
CA ARG A 428 2.18 1.08 28.71
C ARG A 428 3.27 0.21 29.34
N THR A 429 4.26 0.84 29.95
CA THR A 429 5.25 0.13 30.76
C THR A 429 4.50 -0.49 31.92
N LEU A 430 4.48 -1.82 32.00
CA LEU A 430 4.06 -2.47 33.24
C LEU A 430 5.14 -2.16 34.27
N THR A 431 4.81 -1.38 35.29
CA THR A 431 5.63 -1.30 36.49
C THR A 431 5.76 -2.74 37.02
N PRO A 432 6.99 -3.27 37.20
CA PRO A 432 7.14 -4.55 37.86
C PRO A 432 6.46 -4.45 39.22
N VAL A 433 5.54 -5.35 39.53
CA VAL A 433 5.03 -5.49 40.89
C VAL A 433 6.23 -5.80 41.76
N ARG A 434 6.70 -4.80 42.53
CA ARG A 434 7.67 -5.01 43.60
C ARG A 434 7.01 -5.96 44.60
N GLY A 435 7.41 -7.22 44.61
CA GLY A 435 6.85 -8.18 45.58
C GLY A 435 7.11 -9.66 45.31
N VAL A 436 7.55 -10.06 44.11
CA VAL A 436 7.94 -11.46 43.87
C VAL A 436 9.46 -11.55 43.86
N PRO A 437 10.11 -12.06 44.92
CA PRO A 437 11.53 -12.33 44.86
C PRO A 437 11.80 -13.32 43.73
N PRO A 438 12.92 -13.18 42.99
CA PRO A 438 13.30 -14.17 42.00
C PRO A 438 13.36 -15.53 42.69
N ARG A 439 12.70 -16.55 42.11
CA ARG A 439 12.90 -17.93 42.53
C ARG A 439 14.40 -18.20 42.39
N SER A 440 15.09 -18.22 43.54
CA SER A 440 16.47 -18.63 43.63
C SER A 440 16.60 -19.99 42.98
N ASP A 441 17.61 -20.09 42.13
CA ASP A 441 18.06 -21.27 41.42
C ASP A 441 17.73 -22.58 42.16
N VAL A 442 16.97 -23.44 41.49
CA VAL A 442 16.99 -24.88 41.79
C VAL A 442 18.42 -25.33 41.52
N ARG A 443 19.25 -25.33 42.57
CA ARG A 443 20.54 -26.00 42.57
C ARG A 443 20.32 -27.43 42.09
N ALA A 444 21.09 -27.82 41.09
CA ALA A 444 21.26 -29.20 40.67
C ALA A 444 21.44 -30.08 41.91
N ALA A 445 20.60 -31.10 42.04
CA ALA A 445 20.86 -32.20 42.95
C ALA A 445 22.12 -32.94 42.47
N PRO A 446 23.04 -33.36 43.36
CA PRO A 446 24.20 -34.14 42.96
C PRO A 446 23.75 -35.50 42.41
N GLU A 447 24.30 -35.82 41.25
CA GLU A 447 24.20 -37.09 40.56
C GLU A 447 25.08 -38.11 41.30
N ASP A 448 24.58 -38.71 42.39
CA ASP A 448 25.22 -39.86 43.04
C ASP A 448 24.18 -40.58 43.92
N LEU A 449 23.59 -41.65 43.37
CA LEU A 449 23.03 -42.85 44.03
C LEU A 449 22.09 -43.57 43.06
N LEU A 450 22.65 -44.21 42.03
CA LEU A 450 22.02 -45.34 41.34
C LEU A 450 22.78 -46.61 41.74
N PRO A 451 22.14 -47.61 42.39
CA PRO A 451 22.74 -48.91 42.58
C PRO A 451 22.81 -49.68 41.25
N PRO A 452 23.77 -50.61 41.09
CA PRO A 452 24.06 -51.23 39.81
C PRO A 452 22.94 -52.18 39.36
N PHE A 453 22.70 -52.18 38.04
CA PHE A 453 21.92 -53.18 37.34
C PHE A 453 22.56 -54.56 37.53
N ASP A 454 21.79 -55.49 38.12
CA ASP A 454 22.13 -56.91 38.07
C ASP A 454 21.14 -57.63 37.16
N SER A 455 21.70 -58.29 36.16
CA SER A 455 21.01 -59.08 35.15
C SER A 455 20.73 -60.48 35.69
N GLN A 456 19.45 -60.88 35.81
CA GLN A 456 19.07 -62.30 35.71
C GLN A 456 17.56 -62.51 35.53
N HIS A 457 17.25 -63.27 34.47
CA HIS A 457 16.08 -64.14 34.25
C HIS A 457 14.69 -63.54 33.96
N ALA A 458 14.29 -63.66 32.68
CA ALA A 458 12.94 -64.00 32.22
C ALA A 458 12.50 -65.37 32.82
N PRO A 459 11.20 -65.81 32.81
CA PRO A 459 10.20 -65.53 31.78
C PRO A 459 8.70 -65.54 32.20
N THR A 460 7.85 -65.46 31.16
CA THR A 460 6.46 -65.97 31.00
C THR A 460 5.24 -65.14 31.41
N ARG A 461 4.35 -64.97 30.42
CA ARG A 461 2.96 -64.47 30.47
C ARG A 461 2.08 -65.34 31.38
N PRO A 462 0.89 -64.82 31.74
CA PRO A 462 -0.32 -65.61 31.51
C PRO A 462 -1.47 -64.84 30.84
N ARG A 463 -2.06 -65.56 29.87
CA ARG A 463 -3.42 -65.60 29.28
C ARG A 463 -4.21 -64.31 29.03
#